data_AF-A0A3B9FPX4-F1
#
_entry.id   AF-A0A3B9FPX4-F1
#
_cell.length_a   1.000
_cell.length_b   1.000
_cell.length_c   1.000
_cell.angle_alpha   90.00
_cell.angle_beta   90.00
_cell.angle_gamma   90.00
#
_symmetry.space_group_name_H-M   'P 1'
#
loop_
_entity.id
_entity.type
_entity.pdbx_description
1 polymer ?
#
loop_
_entity_poly.entity_id
_entity_poly.type
_entity_poly.pdbx_seq_one_letter_code
_entity_poly.pdbx_strand_id
1 'polypeptide(L)'
;KDGKTLWVDRLKGAFSGSPLIANGHYYIQSEEGRTFVVKPNREKLQVVGENTLSPGDEEIFRATLSPIDGMIFTRSQSVLYCIAD
;
A
#
# COMPACT_ATOMS: atom_id res chain seq x y z
N LYS A 1 -10.16 -10.00 22.40
CA LYS A 1 -9.96 -10.40 20.99
C LYS A 1 -11.24 -11.08 20.53
N ASP A 2 -12.21 -10.30 20.06
CA ASP A 2 -13.58 -10.73 19.70
C ASP A 2 -13.87 -10.50 18.21
N GLY A 3 -12.94 -9.88 17.47
CA GLY A 3 -13.16 -9.51 16.08
C GLY A 3 -14.12 -8.33 15.91
N LYS A 4 -14.43 -7.57 16.97
CA LYS A 4 -15.31 -6.41 16.88
C LYS A 4 -14.70 -5.36 15.94
N THR A 5 -15.45 -5.02 14.89
CA THR A 5 -15.11 -3.91 13.98
C THR A 5 -15.04 -2.60 14.75
N LEU A 6 -13.93 -1.86 14.60
CA LEU A 6 -13.73 -0.56 15.24
C LEU A 6 -14.30 0.59 14.40
N TRP A 7 -14.03 0.55 13.10
CA TRP A 7 -14.51 1.49 12.10
C TRP A 7 -14.41 0.86 10.71
N VAL A 8 -15.10 1.44 9.73
CA VAL A 8 -15.06 1.07 8.31
C VAL A 8 -14.96 2.33 7.48
N ASP A 9 -14.07 2.34 6.51
CA ASP A 9 -13.92 3.41 5.51
C ASP A 9 -13.42 2.80 4.18
N ARG A 10 -13.32 3.62 3.13
CA ARG A 10 -12.94 3.17 1.79
C ARG A 10 -11.78 4.00 1.23
N LEU A 11 -10.68 3.31 0.93
CA LEU A 11 -9.66 3.82 0.03
C LEU A 11 -10.14 3.71 -1.42
N LYS A 12 -9.81 4.70 -2.25
CA LYS A 12 -10.12 4.68 -3.68
C LYS A 12 -9.12 3.78 -4.42
N GLY A 13 -9.60 3.02 -5.40
CA GLY A 13 -8.81 2.13 -6.24
C GLY A 13 -9.21 0.66 -6.09
N ALA A 14 -8.65 -0.18 -6.96
CA ALA A 14 -8.70 -1.64 -6.82
C ALA A 14 -7.49 -2.13 -6.01
N PHE A 15 -7.64 -3.21 -5.24
CA PHE A 15 -6.58 -3.73 -4.38
C PHE A 15 -6.51 -5.25 -4.51
N SER A 16 -5.33 -5.76 -4.88
CA SER A 16 -5.02 -7.20 -4.90
C SER A 16 -3.95 -7.56 -3.87
N GLY A 17 -2.99 -6.66 -3.64
CA GLY A 17 -1.91 -6.87 -2.67
C GLY A 17 -2.39 -6.77 -1.22
N SER A 18 -1.77 -7.57 -0.34
CA SER A 18 -1.96 -7.44 1.11
C SER A 18 -1.33 -6.16 1.66
N PRO A 19 -1.89 -5.54 2.73
CA PRO A 19 -1.26 -4.44 3.44
C PRO A 19 0.10 -4.80 4.04
N LEU A 20 1.03 -3.85 4.03
CA LEU A 20 2.30 -3.94 4.74
C LEU A 20 2.25 -3.05 6.00
N ILE A 21 2.74 -3.56 7.13
CA ILE A 21 2.95 -2.77 8.34
C ILE A 21 4.45 -2.59 8.55
N ALA A 22 4.92 -1.34 8.53
CA ALA A 22 6.30 -1.00 8.80
C ALA A 22 6.37 0.38 9.46
N ASN A 23 7.34 0.62 10.35
CA ASN A 23 7.56 1.92 11.00
C ASN A 23 6.29 2.59 11.55
N GLY A 24 5.37 1.80 12.13
CA GLY A 24 4.13 2.30 12.73
C GLY A 24 3.07 2.77 11.73
N HIS A 25 3.21 2.49 10.44
CA HIS A 25 2.26 2.85 9.38
C HIS A 25 1.76 1.62 8.62
N TYR A 26 0.59 1.74 8.01
CA TYR A 26 0.09 0.78 7.03
C TYR A 26 0.36 1.31 5.63
N TYR A 27 0.94 0.48 4.77
CA TYR A 27 1.19 0.76 3.37
C TYR A 27 0.29 -0.15 2.54
N ILE A 28 -0.56 0.46 1.72
CA ILE A 28 -1.57 -0.24 0.95
C ILE A 28 -1.45 0.22 -0.50
N GLN A 29 -0.96 -0.67 -1.37
CA GLN A 29 -0.78 -0.38 -2.79
C GLN A 29 -2.01 -0.83 -3.58
N SER A 30 -2.59 0.09 -4.35
CA SER A 30 -3.66 -0.17 -5.30
C SER A 30 -3.12 -0.76 -6.60
N GLU A 31 -4.00 -1.34 -7.41
CA GLU A 31 -3.66 -1.91 -8.72
C GLU A 31 -3.14 -0.87 -9.70
N GLU A 32 -3.49 0.41 -9.53
CA GLU A 32 -2.99 1.53 -10.33
C GLU A 32 -1.61 2.06 -9.86
N GLY A 33 -0.93 1.33 -8.96
CA GLY A 33 0.41 1.67 -8.49
C GLY A 33 0.45 2.76 -7.41
N ARG A 34 -0.71 3.26 -6.96
CA ARG A 34 -0.80 4.21 -5.84
C ARG A 34 -0.66 3.50 -4.51
N THR A 35 0.28 3.93 -3.69
CA THR A 35 0.47 3.47 -2.32
C THR A 35 -0.04 4.52 -1.34
N PHE A 36 -1.02 4.15 -0.52
CA PHE A 36 -1.51 4.94 0.60
C PHE A 36 -0.69 4.63 1.85
N VAL A 37 -0.20 5.67 2.52
CA VAL A 37 0.44 5.59 3.84
C VAL A 37 -0.58 6.00 4.88
N VAL A 38 -0.97 5.06 5.73
CA VAL A 38 -2.03 5.24 6.73
C VAL A 38 -1.43 5.19 8.12
N LYS A 39 -1.76 6.18 8.94
CA LYS A 39 -1.47 6.15 10.37
C LYS A 39 -2.55 5.32 11.09
N PRO A 40 -2.19 4.34 11.93
CA PRO A 40 -3.15 3.58 12.72
C PRO A 40 -4.00 4.50 13.61
N ASN A 41 -5.32 4.34 13.52
CA ASN A 41 -6.28 5.07 14.34
C ASN A 41 -7.48 4.14 14.63
N ARG A 42 -8.08 4.24 15.81
CA ARG A 42 -9.17 3.35 16.26
C ARG A 42 -10.57 3.85 15.93
N GLU A 43 -10.69 5.03 15.34
CA GLU A 43 -11.96 5.73 15.12
C GLU A 43 -12.20 6.14 13.67
N LYS A 44 -11.14 6.30 12.87
CA LYS A 44 -11.24 6.77 11.47
C LYS A 44 -10.04 6.34 10.62
N LEU A 45 -10.21 6.42 9.30
CA LEU A 45 -9.09 6.37 8.36
C LEU A 45 -8.26 7.66 8.48
N GLN A 46 -6.93 7.51 8.56
CA GLN A 46 -5.99 8.63 8.58
C GLN A 46 -4.87 8.42 7.55
N VAL A 47 -5.12 8.83 6.31
CA VAL A 47 -4.08 8.88 5.26
C VAL A 47 -3.13 10.03 5.58
N VAL A 48 -1.84 9.73 5.67
CA VAL A 48 -0.77 10.71 5.96
C VAL A 48 0.19 10.89 4.78
N GLY A 49 0.04 10.09 3.72
CA GLY A 49 0.79 10.25 2.48
C GLY A 49 0.24 9.37 1.35
N GLU A 50 0.52 9.77 0.12
CA GLU A 50 0.22 9.02 -1.10
C GLU A 50 1.45 9.07 -2.01
N ASN A 51 1.86 7.92 -2.54
CA ASN A 51 2.97 7.80 -3.49
C ASN A 51 2.51 7.01 -4.70
N THR A 52 2.97 7.34 -5.90
CA THR A 52 2.55 6.65 -7.13
C THR A 52 3.75 6.05 -7.83
N LEU A 53 3.69 4.75 -8.11
CA LEU A 53 4.61 4.06 -9.00
C LEU A 53 3.89 3.79 -10.32
N SER A 54 4.16 4.61 -11.32
CA SER A 54 3.94 4.41 -12.75
C SER A 54 3.78 5.80 -13.39
N PRO A 55 4.60 6.18 -14.38
CA PRO A 55 4.36 7.36 -15.20
C PRO A 55 3.40 7.11 -16.39
N GLY A 56 2.82 5.90 -16.53
CA GLY A 56 1.97 5.52 -17.66
C GLY A 56 0.72 4.71 -17.29
N ASP A 57 -0.29 4.76 -18.15
CA ASP A 57 -1.67 4.32 -17.87
C ASP A 57 -1.90 2.79 -17.91
N GLU A 58 -0.86 1.95 -18.11
CA GLU A 58 -1.04 0.53 -18.46
C GLU A 58 -0.50 -0.51 -17.44
N GLU A 59 0.21 -0.10 -16.38
CA GLU A 59 0.78 -1.05 -15.43
C GLU A 59 -0.19 -1.42 -14.29
N ILE A 60 -0.32 -2.73 -14.03
CA ILE A 60 -1.17 -3.27 -12.96
C ILE A 60 -0.30 -3.86 -11.84
N PHE A 61 -0.52 -3.41 -10.61
CA PHE A 61 0.19 -3.83 -9.40
C PHE A 61 -0.67 -4.79 -8.55
N ARG A 62 -0.39 -6.09 -8.64
CA ARG A 62 -1.11 -7.11 -7.83
C ARG A 62 -0.26 -7.70 -6.70
N ALA A 63 1.03 -7.39 -6.66
CA ALA A 63 1.95 -7.89 -5.65
C ALA A 63 1.89 -7.07 -4.36
N THR A 64 2.22 -7.68 -3.23
CA THR A 64 2.42 -7.00 -1.94
C THR A 64 3.78 -6.30 -1.90
N LEU A 65 3.82 -5.09 -1.33
CA LEU A 65 5.07 -4.40 -1.00
C LEU A 65 5.93 -5.27 -0.08
N SER A 66 7.18 -5.50 -0.49
CA SER A 66 8.10 -6.43 0.16
C SER A 66 9.31 -5.68 0.69
N PRO A 67 9.40 -5.42 2.02
CA PRO A 67 10.58 -4.81 2.61
C PRO A 67 11.71 -5.84 2.72
N ILE A 68 12.87 -5.54 2.16
CA ILE A 68 14.05 -6.42 2.15
C ILE A 68 15.30 -5.54 2.30
N ASP A 69 16.13 -5.80 3.32
CA ASP A 69 17.41 -5.12 3.55
C ASP A 69 17.35 -3.58 3.47
N GLY A 70 16.31 -2.97 4.07
CA GLY A 70 16.12 -1.52 4.08
C GLY A 70 15.51 -0.94 2.80
N MET A 71 15.30 -1.76 1.78
CA MET A 71 14.64 -1.39 0.52
C MET A 71 13.19 -1.86 0.50
N ILE A 72 12.39 -1.29 -0.40
CA ILE A 72 11.04 -1.79 -0.70
C ILE A 72 11.02 -2.29 -2.14
N PHE A 73 10.68 -3.57 -2.30
CA PHE A 73 10.43 -4.18 -3.60
C PHE A 73 8.93 -4.26 -3.85
N THR A 74 8.53 -3.98 -5.07
CA THR A 74 7.18 -4.29 -5.58
C THR A 74 7.27 -4.55 -7.06
N ARG A 75 6.28 -5.24 -7.62
CA ARG A 75 6.22 -5.48 -9.05
C ARG A 75 4.85 -5.19 -9.61
N SER A 76 4.85 -4.64 -10.82
CA SER A 76 3.68 -4.68 -11.69
C SER A 76 3.58 -6.08 -12.33
N GLN A 77 2.70 -6.21 -13.30
CA GLN A 77 2.64 -7.37 -14.20
C GLN A 77 3.86 -7.49 -15.14
N SER A 78 4.65 -6.43 -15.31
CA SER A 78 5.73 -6.32 -16.30
C SER A 78 7.10 -5.93 -15.73
N VAL A 79 7.14 -5.21 -14.61
CA VAL A 79 8.36 -4.58 -14.08
C VAL A 79 8.51 -4.88 -12.59
N LEU A 80 9.74 -5.15 -12.17
CA LEU A 80 10.14 -5.18 -10.76
C LEU A 80 10.77 -3.84 -10.39
N TYR A 81 10.24 -3.20 -9.36
CA TYR A 81 10.72 -1.96 -8.79
C TYR A 81 11.50 -2.22 -7.50
N CYS A 82 12.58 -1.47 -7.31
CA CYS A 82 13.32 -1.37 -6.06
C CYS A 82 13.34 0.10 -5.64
N ILE A 83 12.79 0.40 -4.47
CA ILE A 83 12.79 1.73 -3.87
C ILE A 83 13.84 1.71 -2.76
N ALA A 84 14.84 2.56 -2.91
CA ALA A 84 15.94 2.75 -1.99
C ALA A 84 16.24 4.25 -1.86
N ASP A 85 16.95 4.64 -0.80
CA ASP A 85 17.47 6.01 -0.62
C ASP A 85 18.62 6.34 -1.58
#